data_AF-A0A142VZD1-F1
#
_entry.id   AF-A0A142VZD1-F1
#
_cell.length_a   1.000
_cell.length_b   1.000
_cell.length_c   1.000
_cell.angle_alpha   90.00
_cell.angle_beta   90.00
_cell.angle_gamma   90.00
#
_symmetry.space_group_name_H-M   'P 1'
#
loop_
_entity.id
_entity.type
_entity.pdbx_description
1 polymer ?
#
loop_
_entity_poly.entity_id
_entity_poly.type
_entity_poly.pdbx_seq_one_letter_code
_entity_poly.pdbx_strand_id
1 'polypeptide(L)'
;MLSTALSELKTSSGANLAKTADAIGISVAALSHMATGRGPIPVDRAPMLANHLKMDTAAFVAAVLRQRHPLAMEIIASRGAAQEASAEVTCETLIGLAPSKLTAEQIKIIREVARDIRPQERWLGLHEVAVMNAIRRLRPEGVSAEDVEAIEIGFCVTETEAASTKGNAQ
;
A
#
# COMPACT_ATOMS: atom_id res chain seq x y z
N MET A 1 -28.32 -4.67 -7.12
CA MET A 1 -27.44 -3.58 -7.61
C MET A 1 -27.95 -2.98 -8.91
N LEU A 2 -28.03 -3.74 -10.02
CA LEU A 2 -28.47 -3.16 -11.30
C LEU A 2 -29.99 -2.89 -11.33
N SER A 3 -30.80 -3.81 -10.80
CA SER A 3 -32.26 -3.63 -10.67
C SER A 3 -32.64 -2.42 -9.81
N THR A 4 -31.95 -2.23 -8.67
CA THR A 4 -32.18 -1.12 -7.74
C THR A 4 -31.79 0.23 -8.39
N ALA A 5 -30.63 0.28 -9.06
CA ALA A 5 -30.19 1.48 -9.77
C ALA A 5 -31.15 1.86 -10.92
N LEU A 6 -31.71 0.88 -11.64
CA LEU A 6 -32.72 1.14 -12.67
C LEU A 6 -34.03 1.66 -12.09
N SER A 7 -34.48 1.16 -10.92
CA SER A 7 -35.66 1.69 -10.25
C SER A 7 -35.45 3.12 -9.74
N GLU A 8 -34.27 3.43 -9.20
CA GLU A 8 -33.91 4.78 -8.75
C GLU A 8 -33.75 5.77 -9.91
N LEU A 9 -33.21 5.33 -11.05
CA LEU A 9 -33.14 6.15 -12.25
C LEU A 9 -34.55 6.44 -12.80
N LYS A 10 -35.45 5.44 -12.76
CA LYS A 10 -36.84 5.61 -13.19
C LYS A 10 -37.58 6.63 -12.31
N THR A 11 -37.35 6.62 -11.01
CA THR A 11 -38.00 7.57 -10.07
C THR A 11 -37.39 8.97 -10.15
N SER A 12 -36.07 9.09 -10.31
CA SER A 12 -35.37 10.38 -10.30
C SER A 12 -35.37 11.12 -11.65
N SER A 13 -35.25 10.40 -12.76
CA SER A 13 -35.08 10.96 -14.10
C SER A 13 -36.31 10.75 -15.01
N GLY A 14 -37.25 9.89 -14.61
CA GLY A 14 -38.36 9.46 -15.47
C GLY A 14 -37.90 8.67 -16.71
N ALA A 15 -36.62 8.29 -16.76
CA ALA A 15 -36.03 7.58 -17.88
C ALA A 15 -36.59 6.15 -17.94
N ASN A 16 -37.20 5.82 -19.08
CA ASN A 16 -37.75 4.49 -19.33
C ASN A 16 -36.63 3.52 -19.72
N LEU A 17 -36.82 2.22 -19.44
CA LEU A 17 -35.84 1.15 -19.72
C LEU A 17 -35.38 1.12 -21.19
N ALA A 18 -36.24 1.56 -22.11
CA ALA A 18 -35.92 1.67 -23.54
C ALA A 18 -34.88 2.76 -23.83
N LYS A 19 -34.96 3.91 -23.16
CA LYS A 19 -34.01 5.03 -23.37
C LYS A 19 -32.61 4.68 -22.85
N THR A 20 -32.54 4.01 -21.71
CA THR A 20 -31.26 3.55 -21.15
C THR A 20 -30.63 2.46 -22.01
N ALA A 21 -31.44 1.54 -22.54
CA ALA A 21 -31.01 0.51 -23.47
C ALA A 21 -30.44 1.12 -24.78
N ASP A 22 -31.15 2.08 -25.38
CA ASP A 22 -30.70 2.80 -26.58
C ASP A 22 -29.40 3.58 -26.34
N ALA A 23 -29.29 4.30 -25.21
CA ALA A 23 -28.11 5.10 -24.89
C ALA A 23 -26.83 4.27 -24.76
N ILE A 24 -26.96 2.98 -24.41
CA ILE A 24 -25.84 2.07 -24.18
C ILE A 24 -25.61 1.14 -25.39
N GLY A 25 -26.58 1.08 -26.31
CA GLY A 25 -26.54 0.20 -27.47
C GLY A 25 -26.78 -1.27 -27.12
N ILE A 26 -27.69 -1.54 -26.18
CA ILE A 26 -28.07 -2.91 -25.76
C ILE A 26 -29.58 -3.07 -25.94
N SER A 27 -30.07 -4.27 -26.25
CA SER A 27 -31.50 -4.51 -26.34
C SER A 27 -32.20 -4.38 -24.99
N VAL A 28 -33.43 -3.87 -25.00
CA VAL A 28 -34.28 -3.69 -23.80
C VAL A 28 -34.47 -5.02 -23.05
N ALA A 29 -34.66 -6.12 -23.80
CA ALA A 29 -34.79 -7.46 -23.23
C ALA A 29 -33.50 -7.93 -22.54
N ALA A 30 -32.33 -7.70 -23.16
CA ALA A 30 -31.06 -8.03 -22.53
C ALA A 30 -30.83 -7.20 -21.26
N LEU A 31 -31.18 -5.91 -21.27
CA LEU A 31 -31.09 -5.06 -20.07
C LEU A 31 -31.99 -5.55 -18.94
N SER A 32 -33.20 -5.99 -19.25
CA SER A 32 -34.12 -6.60 -18.28
C SER A 32 -33.59 -7.92 -17.72
N HIS A 33 -33.03 -8.78 -18.57
CA HIS A 33 -32.39 -10.03 -18.12
C HIS A 33 -31.17 -9.79 -17.24
N MET A 34 -30.35 -8.79 -17.55
CA MET A 34 -29.23 -8.38 -16.69
C MET A 34 -29.73 -7.84 -15.34
N ALA A 35 -30.77 -7.01 -15.33
CA ALA A 35 -31.35 -6.45 -14.11
C ALA A 35 -31.90 -7.54 -13.17
N THR A 36 -32.48 -8.60 -13.74
CA THR A 36 -33.02 -9.76 -13.00
C THR A 36 -31.96 -10.81 -12.66
N GLY A 37 -30.71 -10.62 -13.09
CA GLY A 37 -29.62 -11.58 -12.87
C GLY A 37 -29.68 -12.83 -13.75
N ARG A 38 -30.61 -12.88 -14.72
CA ARG A 38 -30.73 -14.00 -15.68
C ARG A 38 -29.74 -13.93 -16.83
N GLY A 39 -29.13 -12.76 -17.06
CA GLY A 39 -28.11 -12.55 -18.08
C GLY A 39 -26.84 -11.92 -17.50
N PRO A 40 -25.64 -12.36 -17.92
CA PRO A 40 -24.40 -11.72 -17.50
C PRO A 40 -24.24 -10.33 -18.13
N ILE A 41 -23.64 -9.40 -17.39
CA ILE A 41 -23.36 -8.05 -17.88
C ILE A 41 -22.08 -8.07 -18.72
N PRO A 42 -22.09 -7.59 -19.98
CA PRO A 42 -20.88 -7.50 -20.79
C PRO A 42 -19.85 -6.55 -20.15
N VAL A 43 -18.61 -7.02 -20.00
CA VAL A 43 -17.54 -6.24 -19.36
C VAL A 43 -17.29 -4.94 -20.11
N ASP A 44 -17.30 -4.97 -21.45
CA ASP A 44 -17.06 -3.80 -22.31
C ASP A 44 -18.11 -2.70 -22.13
N ARG A 45 -19.33 -3.07 -21.71
CA ARG A 45 -20.46 -2.15 -21.51
C ARG A 45 -20.69 -1.78 -20.06
N ALA A 46 -20.04 -2.46 -19.11
CA ALA A 46 -20.12 -2.17 -17.69
C ALA A 46 -19.77 -0.71 -17.32
N PRO A 47 -18.70 -0.07 -17.86
CA PRO A 47 -18.40 1.32 -17.51
C PRO A 47 -19.46 2.29 -18.06
N MET A 48 -20.02 2.04 -19.25
CA MET A 48 -21.11 2.84 -19.80
C MET A 48 -22.37 2.74 -18.94
N LEU A 49 -22.71 1.53 -18.48
CA LEU A 49 -23.83 1.29 -17.56
C LEU A 49 -23.64 2.04 -16.25
N ALA A 50 -22.47 1.93 -15.62
CA ALA A 50 -22.19 2.61 -14.36
C ALA A 50 -22.30 4.14 -14.50
N ASN A 51 -21.69 4.71 -15.54
CA ASN A 51 -21.74 6.14 -15.80
C ASN A 51 -23.18 6.63 -16.04
N HIS A 52 -23.96 5.88 -16.82
CA HIS A 52 -25.35 6.25 -17.13
C HIS A 52 -26.26 6.12 -15.90
N LEU A 53 -26.00 5.15 -15.03
CA LEU A 53 -26.71 4.93 -13.77
C LEU A 53 -26.16 5.77 -12.61
N LYS A 54 -25.15 6.62 -12.85
CA LYS A 54 -24.45 7.42 -11.83
C LYS A 54 -23.95 6.59 -10.64
N MET A 55 -23.51 5.36 -10.91
CA MET A 55 -22.89 4.49 -9.93
C MET A 55 -21.38 4.70 -9.94
N ASP A 56 -20.69 4.33 -8.86
CA ASP A 56 -19.23 4.26 -8.88
C ASP A 56 -18.78 3.24 -9.93
N THR A 57 -18.13 3.75 -10.98
CA THR A 57 -17.64 2.97 -12.11
C THR A 57 -16.64 1.92 -11.66
N ALA A 58 -15.77 2.23 -10.70
CA ALA A 58 -14.75 1.30 -10.21
C ALA A 58 -15.40 0.12 -9.47
N ALA A 59 -16.25 0.40 -8.47
CA ALA A 59 -16.96 -0.64 -7.74
C ALA A 59 -17.88 -1.49 -8.63
N PHE A 60 -18.59 -0.86 -9.58
CA PHE A 60 -19.49 -1.58 -10.48
C PHE A 60 -18.74 -2.51 -11.44
N VAL A 61 -17.66 -2.03 -12.07
CA VAL A 61 -16.85 -2.86 -12.98
C VAL A 61 -16.19 -4.00 -12.20
N ALA A 62 -15.69 -3.75 -11.00
CA ALA A 62 -15.13 -4.80 -10.14
C ALA A 62 -16.17 -5.88 -9.78
N ALA A 63 -17.42 -5.47 -9.50
CA ALA A 63 -18.51 -6.41 -9.25
C ALA A 63 -18.86 -7.26 -10.49
N VAL A 64 -18.89 -6.64 -11.68
CA VAL A 64 -19.12 -7.36 -12.95
C VAL A 64 -17.98 -8.35 -13.26
N LEU A 65 -16.73 -7.95 -13.05
CA LEU A 65 -15.57 -8.81 -13.24
C LEU A 65 -15.59 -9.99 -12.26
N ARG A 66 -15.95 -9.77 -10.99
CA ARG A 66 -16.10 -10.83 -10.00
C ARG A 66 -17.18 -11.84 -10.38
N GLN A 67 -18.28 -11.39 -10.99
CA GLN A 67 -19.36 -12.26 -11.45
C GLN A 67 -18.92 -13.15 -12.63
N ARG A 68 -18.17 -12.63 -13.61
CA ARG A 68 -17.80 -13.38 -14.83
C ARG A 68 -16.48 -14.13 -14.75
N HIS A 69 -15.53 -13.59 -13.99
CA HIS A 69 -14.17 -14.10 -13.89
C HIS A 69 -13.72 -14.19 -12.43
N PRO A 70 -14.40 -15.02 -11.60
CA PRO A 70 -14.10 -15.14 -10.17
C PRO A 70 -12.64 -15.52 -9.92
N LEU A 71 -12.11 -16.50 -10.67
CA LEU A 71 -10.71 -16.95 -10.56
C LEU A 71 -9.71 -15.84 -10.92
N ALA A 72 -10.00 -15.01 -11.93
CA ALA A 72 -9.10 -13.90 -12.28
C ALA A 72 -9.06 -12.85 -11.17
N MET A 73 -10.21 -12.57 -10.54
CA MET A 73 -10.27 -11.65 -9.39
C MET A 73 -9.58 -12.23 -8.15
N GLU A 74 -9.63 -13.53 -7.91
CA GLU A 74 -8.87 -14.20 -6.84
C GLU A 74 -7.36 -14.13 -7.08
N ILE A 75 -6.90 -14.29 -8.33
CA ILE A 75 -5.49 -14.15 -8.69
C ILE A 75 -5.02 -12.69 -8.52
N ILE A 76 -5.83 -11.71 -8.91
CA ILE A 76 -5.52 -10.29 -8.72
C ILE A 76 -5.50 -9.93 -7.23
N ALA A 77 -6.50 -10.39 -6.48
CA ALA A 77 -6.59 -10.14 -5.03
C ALA A 77 -5.43 -10.79 -4.26
N SER A 78 -5.01 -12.00 -4.62
CA SER A 78 -3.86 -12.66 -3.98
C SER A 78 -2.53 -11.98 -4.30
N ARG A 79 -2.37 -11.39 -5.50
CA ARG A 79 -1.20 -10.57 -5.83
C ARG A 79 -1.17 -9.24 -5.07
N GLY A 80 -2.30 -8.56 -4.92
CA GLY A 80 -2.38 -7.32 -4.13
C GLY A 80 -2.13 -7.58 -2.64
N ALA A 81 -2.79 -8.59 -2.08
CA ALA A 81 -2.65 -8.94 -0.66
C ALA A 81 -1.25 -9.45 -0.31
N ALA A 82 -0.58 -10.22 -1.17
CA ALA A 82 0.79 -10.68 -0.92
C ALA A 82 1.81 -9.53 -0.93
N GLN A 83 1.58 -8.50 -1.75
CA GLN A 83 2.51 -7.38 -1.88
C GLN A 83 2.32 -6.34 -0.77
N GLU A 84 1.07 -6.05 -0.40
CA GLU A 84 0.76 -5.12 0.71
C GLU A 84 1.05 -5.76 2.07
N ALA A 85 0.64 -7.01 2.31
CA ALA A 85 0.94 -7.69 3.57
C ALA A 85 2.44 -7.92 3.76
N SER A 86 3.20 -8.25 2.71
CA SER A 86 4.65 -8.41 2.84
C SER A 86 5.35 -7.10 3.17
N ALA A 87 4.93 -5.98 2.56
CA ALA A 87 5.54 -4.67 2.82
C ALA A 87 5.15 -4.11 4.19
N GLU A 88 3.88 -4.25 4.58
CA GLU A 88 3.39 -3.82 5.90
C GLU A 88 4.01 -4.66 7.02
N VAL A 89 4.04 -5.98 6.89
CA VAL A 89 4.66 -6.86 7.90
C VAL A 89 6.16 -6.60 8.01
N THR A 90 6.86 -6.35 6.91
CA THR A 90 8.30 -6.05 6.97
C THR A 90 8.57 -4.69 7.62
N CYS A 91 7.78 -3.65 7.31
CA CYS A 91 7.87 -2.35 7.98
C CYS A 91 7.47 -2.41 9.46
N GLU A 92 6.43 -3.16 9.80
CA GLU A 92 6.00 -3.38 11.19
C GLU A 92 7.06 -4.11 12.01
N THR A 93 7.72 -5.11 11.40
CA THR A 93 8.79 -5.86 12.05
C THR A 93 10.05 -5.00 12.23
N LEU A 94 10.36 -4.12 11.26
CA LEU A 94 11.56 -3.27 11.30
C LEU A 94 11.41 -2.02 12.18
N ILE A 95 10.21 -1.44 12.26
CA ILE A 95 9.94 -0.17 12.98
C ILE A 95 9.24 -0.43 14.32
N GLY A 96 8.68 -1.64 14.53
CA GLY A 96 7.87 -1.97 15.71
C GLY A 96 6.49 -1.27 15.72
N LEU A 97 6.15 -0.54 14.66
CA LEU A 97 4.91 0.23 14.52
C LEU A 97 4.27 0.00 13.15
N ALA A 98 2.94 -0.10 13.15
CA ALA A 98 2.13 -0.09 11.94
C ALA A 98 2.34 1.22 11.14
N PRO A 99 2.49 1.16 9.81
CA PRO A 99 2.61 2.36 8.97
C PRO A 99 1.44 3.34 9.14
N SER A 100 0.25 2.81 9.46
CA SER A 100 -0.97 3.58 9.74
C SER A 100 -0.92 4.40 11.03
N LYS A 101 0.01 4.09 11.95
CA LYS A 101 0.21 4.80 13.22
C LYS A 101 1.31 5.87 13.14
N LEU A 102 1.97 6.03 12.00
CA LEU A 102 3.00 7.04 11.81
C LEU A 102 2.41 8.44 11.74
N THR A 103 3.08 9.41 12.35
CA THR A 103 2.69 10.83 12.25
C THR A 103 2.94 11.33 10.82
N ALA A 104 2.23 12.39 10.43
CA ALA A 104 2.42 13.00 9.11
C ALA A 104 3.87 13.45 8.87
N GLU A 105 4.57 13.89 9.92
CA GLU A 105 5.98 14.27 9.87
C GLU A 105 6.89 13.06 9.65
N GLN A 106 6.65 11.95 10.35
CA GLN A 106 7.40 10.70 10.15
C GLN A 106 7.23 10.17 8.72
N ILE A 107 6.00 10.18 8.21
CA ILE A 107 5.70 9.78 6.82
C ILE A 107 6.45 10.69 5.83
N LYS A 108 6.50 11.99 6.10
CA LYS A 108 7.24 12.95 5.26
C LYS A 108 8.74 12.62 5.23
N ILE A 109 9.35 12.36 6.38
CA ILE A 109 10.77 11.98 6.49
C ILE A 109 11.03 10.68 5.72
N ILE A 110 10.21 9.64 5.92
CA ILE A 110 10.37 8.36 5.21
C ILE A 110 10.29 8.55 3.70
N ARG A 111 9.32 9.34 3.21
CA ARG A 111 9.21 9.65 1.77
C ARG A 111 10.41 10.43 1.24
N GLU A 112 10.97 11.31 2.06
CA GLU A 112 12.16 12.08 1.68
C GLU A 112 13.39 11.18 1.59
N VAL A 113 13.59 10.30 2.57
CA VAL A 113 14.67 9.30 2.59
C VAL A 113 14.54 8.34 1.40
N ALA A 114 13.32 7.86 1.10
CA ALA A 114 13.07 6.95 -0.02
C ALA A 114 13.34 7.57 -1.40
N ARG A 115 13.34 8.91 -1.51
CA ARG A 115 13.64 9.64 -2.74
C ARG A 115 15.12 9.95 -2.91
N ASP A 116 15.91 9.79 -1.85
CA ASP A 116 17.34 10.04 -1.87
C ASP A 116 18.04 8.95 -2.71
N ILE A 117 19.06 9.34 -3.47
CA ILE A 117 19.89 8.39 -4.24
C ILE A 117 20.78 7.59 -3.28
N ARG A 118 21.16 8.19 -2.15
CA ARG A 118 22.07 7.58 -1.15
C ARG A 118 21.56 7.80 0.28
N PRO A 119 20.39 7.23 0.64
CA PRO A 119 19.78 7.44 1.95
C PRO A 119 20.69 7.03 3.11
N GLN A 120 21.52 6.00 2.91
CA GLN A 120 22.46 5.48 3.90
C GLN A 120 23.64 6.43 4.21
N GLU A 121 23.87 7.48 3.41
CA GLU A 121 24.95 8.46 3.60
C GLU A 121 24.44 9.77 4.22
N ARG A 122 23.11 9.95 4.28
CA ARG A 122 22.46 11.23 4.59
C ARG A 122 22.75 11.77 5.99
N TRP A 123 22.89 10.88 6.96
CA TRP A 123 23.12 11.24 8.37
C TRP A 123 24.59 11.13 8.78
N LEU A 124 25.47 10.86 7.83
CA LEU A 124 26.90 10.69 8.08
C LEU A 124 27.65 11.98 7.70
N GLY A 125 28.63 12.36 8.51
CA GLY A 125 29.60 13.38 8.16
C GLY A 125 30.48 12.95 6.99
N LEU A 126 31.04 13.91 6.26
CA LEU A 126 31.85 13.64 5.05
C LEU A 126 33.00 12.63 5.29
N HIS A 127 33.60 12.66 6.48
CA HIS A 127 34.69 11.77 6.89
C HIS A 127 34.20 10.39 7.35
N GLU A 128 32.93 10.28 7.76
CA GLU A 128 32.33 9.05 8.28
C GLU A 128 31.83 8.15 7.15
N VAL A 129 31.45 8.73 6.00
CA VAL A 129 30.89 7.97 4.85
C VAL A 129 31.84 6.86 4.40
N ALA A 130 33.13 7.13 4.25
CA ALA A 130 34.10 6.14 3.78
C ALA A 130 34.26 4.98 4.78
N VAL A 131 34.32 5.31 6.08
CA VAL A 131 34.47 4.34 7.17
C VAL A 131 33.21 3.47 7.28
N MET A 132 32.03 4.09 7.30
CA MET A 132 30.76 3.36 7.39
C MET A 132 30.49 2.48 6.18
N ASN A 133 30.85 2.95 4.98
CA ASN A 133 30.75 2.12 3.77
C ASN A 133 31.73 0.93 3.81
N ALA A 134 32.92 1.08 4.41
CA ALA A 134 33.82 -0.04 4.64
C ALA A 134 33.24 -1.04 5.66
N ILE A 135 32.68 -0.56 6.78
CA ILE A 135 32.05 -1.39 7.80
C ILE A 135 30.88 -2.19 7.20
N ARG A 136 29.98 -1.54 6.45
CA ARG A 136 28.84 -2.20 5.79
C ARG A 136 29.26 -3.28 4.79
N ARG A 137 30.40 -3.10 4.11
CA ARG A 137 30.95 -4.12 3.21
C ARG A 137 31.51 -5.32 3.96
N LEU A 138 32.17 -5.07 5.09
CA LEU A 138 32.76 -6.13 5.92
C LEU A 138 31.71 -6.88 6.74
N ARG A 139 30.62 -6.22 7.14
CA ARG A 139 29.52 -6.78 7.91
C ARG A 139 28.16 -6.35 7.33
N PRO A 140 27.71 -7.01 6.25
CA PRO A 140 26.47 -6.65 5.56
C PRO A 140 25.21 -6.94 6.39
N GLU A 141 25.28 -7.91 7.29
CA GLU A 141 24.18 -8.28 8.19
C GLU A 141 24.10 -7.38 9.44
N GLY A 142 25.03 -6.43 9.58
CA GLY A 142 25.10 -5.53 10.73
C GLY A 142 25.98 -6.05 11.86
N VAL A 143 25.70 -5.58 13.07
CA VAL A 143 26.45 -5.89 14.29
C VAL A 143 25.64 -6.93 15.07
N SER A 144 26.27 -8.03 15.50
CA SER A 144 25.57 -9.06 16.28
C SER A 144 25.19 -8.51 17.66
N ALA A 145 24.17 -9.08 18.31
CA ALA A 145 23.77 -8.65 19.65
C ALA A 145 24.92 -8.76 20.67
N GLU A 146 25.78 -9.78 20.53
CA GLU A 146 26.98 -9.97 21.35
C GLU A 146 28.01 -8.85 21.13
N ASP A 147 28.18 -8.41 19.88
CA ASP A 147 29.06 -7.29 19.57
C ASP A 147 28.51 -5.95 20.11
N VAL A 148 27.18 -5.76 20.10
CA VAL A 148 26.55 -4.55 20.67
C VAL A 148 26.81 -4.49 22.18
N GLU A 149 26.60 -5.59 22.90
CA GLU A 149 26.87 -5.69 24.34
C GLU A 149 28.36 -5.47 24.65
N ALA A 150 29.27 -6.04 23.84
CA ALA A 150 30.70 -5.82 24.00
C ALA A 150 31.12 -4.36 23.76
N ILE A 151 30.49 -3.68 22.79
CA ILE A 151 30.74 -2.25 22.53
C ILE A 151 30.25 -1.39 23.70
N GLU A 152 29.05 -1.65 24.23
CA GLU A 152 28.50 -0.91 25.38
C GLU A 152 29.35 -1.07 26.65
N ILE A 153 29.83 -2.29 26.91
CA ILE A 153 30.75 -2.57 28.02
C ILE A 153 32.09 -1.84 27.81
N GLY A 154 32.63 -1.85 26.59
CA GLY A 154 33.87 -1.15 26.25
C GLY A 154 33.80 0.36 26.48
N PHE A 155 32.70 1.01 26.10
CA PHE A 155 32.51 2.45 26.37
C PHE A 155 32.44 2.75 27.88
N CYS A 156 31.72 1.94 28.66
CA CYS A 156 31.64 2.10 30.13
C CYS A 156 33.01 1.97 30.83
N VAL A 157 33.88 1.07 30.35
CA VAL A 157 35.23 0.90 30.91
C VAL A 157 36.13 2.09 30.58
N THR A 158 36.04 2.63 29.35
CA THR A 158 36.87 3.79 28.97
C THR A 158 36.49 5.07 29.71
N GLU A 159 35.21 5.27 30.06
CA GLU A 159 34.78 6.43 30.86
C GLU A 159 35.26 6.35 32.32
N THR A 160 35.28 5.14 32.89
CA THR A 160 35.76 4.93 34.27
C THR A 160 37.28 5.06 34.39
N GLU A 161 38.04 4.63 33.38
CA GLU A 161 39.50 4.85 33.33
C GLU A 161 39.87 6.32 33.10
N ALA A 162 39.14 7.05 32.26
CA ALA A 162 39.33 8.49 32.02
C ALA A 162 38.96 9.35 33.25
N ALA A 163 38.02 8.89 34.08
CA ALA A 163 37.68 9.52 35.37
C ALA A 163 38.74 9.25 36.44
N SER A 164 39.29 8.03 36.49
CA SER A 164 40.31 7.62 37.46
C SER A 164 41.67 8.31 37.23
N THR A 165 42.07 8.51 35.96
CA THR A 165 43.33 9.21 35.63
C THR A 165 43.32 10.71 35.93
N LYS A 166 42.15 11.36 36.02
CA LYS A 166 42.05 12.76 36.44
C LYS A 166 42.10 12.95 37.97
N GLY A 167 41.94 11.89 38.76
CA GLY A 167 41.96 11.94 40.22
C GLY A 167 43.34 11.78 40.87
N ASN A 168 44.38 11.37 40.11
CA ASN A 168 45.71 11.04 40.65
C ASN A 168 46.80 12.07 40.29
N ALA A 169 46.39 13.28 39.86
CA ALA A 169 47.29 14.40 39.54
C ALA A 169 47.10 15.58 40.51
N GLN A 170 47.09 15.30 41.81
CA GLN A 170 47.26 16.30 42.89
C GLN A 170 48.39 15.89 43.83
#